data_AF-A0A6N2MWQ9-F1
#
_entry.id   AF-A0A6N2MWQ9-F1
#
_cell.length_a   1.000
_cell.length_b   1.000
_cell.length_c   1.000
_cell.angle_alpha   90.00
_cell.angle_beta   90.00
_cell.angle_gamma   90.00
#
_symmetry.space_group_name_H-M   'P 1'
#
loop_
_entity.id
_entity.type
_entity.pdbx_description
1 polymer ?
#
loop_
_entity_poly.entity_id
_entity_poly.type
_entity_poly.pdbx_seq_one_letter_code
_entity_poly.pdbx_strand_id
1 'polypeptide(L)'
;MKIHVNVQVYTQIVGKRVKFKPRIDKVVQKNVVHTENREIIIGRMPVMVKSYLCGLTTVEKGDCDFDQRGQGWTVSYKSEVRRNRDPYMDIIFALGVRSDKEVIDLIDYATNDASIVNIFFASIHDADEKCEHFRREDKAFDFVDKMLRKTRSPPKESIEDAISTYLFPRLNSRRHKACFPGYMLKCPLKAYTGHRECDNKDSFRNKRIELASELLERELKVQGDRDVPPIEHYLDASIVTNGLTRVFSTGAWCHSFKWMERVYGVVGNLGCANPLQTMIDLWKTRQQVLYTGKVGDAKYPHPSHWGRVCFLSTPDGENYDLVKKKKLAVTGIVSTNISESLIDELFDSEMEKLVDDTYTKLDGKHKVFLNGEWVGVCKDSCLFVGKLRSMRRRRQLPYQVEIKRDEQQREVHTFSDAGRILRPRIVVEKLDKIKAFREGNYIFASLLDKGIIEFIGTEEEKDCCTAWGIKFSFRGYCGKQSMKYTL
;
A
#
# COMPACT_ATOMS: atom_id res chain seq x y z
N MET A 1 18.68 20.62 -7.26
CA MET A 1 18.67 19.25 -7.80
C MET A 1 19.37 19.26 -9.14
N LYS A 2 20.29 18.33 -9.35
CA LYS A 2 21.01 18.14 -10.61
C LYS A 2 20.69 16.75 -11.13
N ILE A 3 20.47 16.59 -12.44
CA ILE A 3 20.35 15.27 -13.07
C ILE A 3 21.46 15.16 -14.12
N HIS A 4 22.07 13.98 -14.17
CA HIS A 4 23.00 13.62 -15.22
C HIS A 4 22.20 13.13 -16.43
N VAL A 5 22.27 13.86 -17.53
CA VAL A 5 21.60 13.51 -18.78
C VAL A 5 22.65 13.04 -19.76
N ASN A 6 22.42 11.85 -20.32
CA ASN A 6 23.20 11.33 -21.44
C ASN A 6 22.49 11.71 -22.74
N VAL A 7 23.06 12.64 -23.49
CA VAL A 7 22.53 13.10 -24.77
C VAL A 7 23.26 12.35 -25.88
N GLN A 8 22.52 11.54 -26.62
CA GLN A 8 23.04 10.84 -27.80
C GLN A 8 22.54 11.52 -29.08
N VAL A 9 23.45 12.15 -29.81
CA VAL A 9 23.19 12.62 -31.17
C VAL A 9 23.36 11.43 -32.10
N TYR A 10 22.30 11.05 -32.82
CA TYR A 10 22.35 9.96 -33.78
C TYR A 10 22.00 10.44 -35.19
N THR A 11 22.66 9.85 -36.18
CA THR A 11 22.25 9.96 -37.58
C THR A 11 21.35 8.78 -37.92
N GLN A 12 20.28 9.06 -38.67
CA GLN A 12 19.38 8.02 -39.15
C GLN A 12 19.84 7.58 -40.54
N ILE A 13 20.27 6.32 -40.66
CA ILE A 13 20.49 5.70 -41.96
C ILE A 13 19.26 4.85 -42.29
N VAL A 14 18.52 5.26 -43.32
CA VAL A 14 17.35 4.52 -43.79
C VAL A 14 17.82 3.40 -44.72
N GLY A 15 17.91 2.19 -44.18
CA GLY A 15 18.23 1.00 -44.97
C GLY A 15 16.98 0.40 -45.60
N LYS A 16 16.96 0.21 -46.92
CA LYS A 16 15.94 -0.61 -47.60
C LYS A 16 16.33 -2.08 -47.49
N ARG A 17 15.56 -2.88 -46.73
CA ARG A 17 15.65 -4.35 -46.82
C ARG A 17 14.70 -4.82 -47.92
N VAL A 18 15.23 -5.36 -49.01
CA VAL A 18 14.43 -6.09 -50.00
C VAL A 18 14.18 -7.49 -49.44
N LYS A 19 12.92 -7.79 -49.11
CA LYS A 19 12.44 -9.18 -49.01
C LYS A 19 11.38 -9.39 -50.09
N PHE A 20 11.33 -10.60 -50.65
CA PHE A 20 10.34 -11.09 -51.60
C PHE A 20 8.91 -11.03 -51.01
N LYS A 21 8.26 -9.86 -51.04
CA LYS A 21 6.78 -9.59 -51.04
C LYS A 21 6.53 -8.08 -50.84
N PRO A 22 5.37 -7.52 -51.28
CA PRO A 22 5.21 -6.08 -51.51
C PRO A 22 4.83 -5.30 -50.24
N ARG A 23 5.66 -5.37 -49.19
CA ARG A 23 5.61 -4.42 -48.06
C ARG A 23 7.03 -3.96 -47.77
N ILE A 24 7.30 -2.67 -48.03
CA ILE A 24 8.59 -2.03 -47.77
C ILE A 24 8.58 -1.54 -46.32
N ASP A 25 9.13 -2.34 -45.41
CA ASP A 25 9.40 -1.87 -44.05
C ASP A 25 10.70 -1.05 -44.04
N LYS A 26 10.60 0.24 -43.72
CA LYS A 26 11.76 1.12 -43.52
C LYS A 26 12.42 0.75 -42.20
N VAL A 27 13.61 0.15 -42.24
CA VAL A 27 14.41 -0.07 -41.03
C VAL A 27 15.25 1.18 -40.81
N VAL A 28 14.93 1.94 -39.77
CA VAL A 28 15.73 3.10 -39.32
C VAL A 28 16.86 2.56 -38.44
N GLN A 29 18.08 2.52 -38.96
CA GLN A 29 19.27 2.27 -38.14
C GLN A 29 19.73 3.60 -37.52
N LYS A 30 19.78 3.65 -36.18
CA LYS A 30 20.28 4.79 -35.42
C LYS A 30 21.78 4.60 -35.19
N ASN A 31 22.61 5.41 -35.86
CA ASN A 31 24.05 5.43 -35.59
C ASN A 31 24.37 6.60 -34.67
N VAL A 32 24.76 6.31 -33.43
CA VAL A 32 25.13 7.34 -32.45
C VAL A 32 26.46 7.99 -32.89
N VAL A 33 26.40 9.28 -33.23
CA VAL A 33 27.54 10.09 -33.71
C VAL A 33 28.26 10.75 -32.54
N HIS A 34 27.52 11.16 -31.52
CA HIS A 34 28.09 11.86 -30.37
C HIS A 34 27.31 11.50 -29.11
N THR A 35 28.02 11.25 -28.02
CA THR A 35 27.44 11.03 -26.70
C THR A 35 28.02 12.06 -25.75
N GLU A 36 27.17 12.91 -25.20
CA GLU A 36 27.56 13.94 -24.25
C GLU A 36 26.83 13.74 -22.93
N ASN A 37 27.59 13.73 -21.82
CA ASN A 37 27.01 13.72 -20.49
C ASN A 37 26.96 15.16 -19.98
N ARG A 38 25.75 15.69 -19.72
CA ARG A 38 25.56 17.03 -19.15
C ARG A 38 24.88 16.94 -17.79
N GLU A 39 25.34 17.77 -16.85
CA GLU A 39 24.59 18.06 -15.63
C GLU A 39 23.60 19.19 -15.89
N ILE A 40 22.31 18.93 -15.70
CA ILE A 40 21.27 19.95 -15.84
C ILE A 40 20.66 20.24 -14.47
N ILE A 41 20.56 21.53 -14.14
CA ILE A 41 19.86 22.00 -12.95
C ILE A 41 18.36 22.01 -13.26
N ILE A 42 17.58 21.23 -12.50
CA ILE A 42 16.14 21.06 -12.75
C ILE A 42 15.28 21.80 -11.73
N GLY A 43 15.90 22.41 -10.71
CA GLY A 43 15.21 23.24 -9.74
C GLY A 43 15.82 23.21 -8.35
N ARG A 44 15.22 23.99 -7.46
CA ARG A 44 15.52 24.01 -6.03
C ARG A 44 14.39 23.31 -5.26
N MET A 45 14.78 22.42 -4.36
CA MET A 45 13.86 21.70 -3.48
C MET A 45 14.06 22.22 -2.05
N PRO A 46 12.99 22.59 -1.33
CA PRO A 46 13.10 22.92 0.09
C PRO A 46 13.68 21.74 0.87
N VAL A 47 14.70 22.01 1.69
CA VAL A 47 15.37 20.99 2.52
C VAL A 47 14.82 21.06 3.94
N MET A 48 14.42 19.91 4.48
CA MET A 48 13.97 19.83 5.86
C MET A 48 15.14 20.06 6.82
N VAL A 49 14.92 20.89 7.84
CA VAL A 49 15.92 21.17 8.88
C VAL A 49 16.28 19.90 9.63
N LYS A 50 17.56 19.71 9.98
CA LYS A 50 18.13 18.49 10.61
C LYS A 50 17.93 17.19 9.81
N SER A 51 17.59 17.26 8.52
CA SER A 51 17.68 16.11 7.62
C SER A 51 19.14 15.80 7.24
N TYR A 52 19.40 14.63 6.65
CA TYR A 52 20.73 14.23 6.19
C TYR A 52 21.36 15.18 5.15
N LEU A 53 20.53 15.91 4.38
CA LEU A 53 20.98 16.92 3.41
C LEU A 53 21.15 18.31 4.04
N CYS A 54 20.76 18.49 5.30
CA CYS A 54 20.83 19.76 5.98
C CYS A 54 22.22 19.96 6.57
N GLY A 55 22.92 21.02 6.17
CA GLY A 55 24.24 21.37 6.73
C GLY A 55 24.25 21.70 8.22
N LEU A 56 23.08 21.73 8.88
CA LEU A 56 22.96 21.96 10.33
C LEU A 56 23.27 20.71 11.17
N THR A 57 23.36 19.51 10.58
CA THR A 57 23.75 18.32 11.34
C THR A 57 25.22 18.32 11.74
N THR A 58 26.04 19.20 11.13
CA THR A 58 27.50 19.23 11.28
C THR A 58 28.04 20.54 11.86
N VAL A 59 27.18 21.48 12.28
CA VAL A 59 27.62 22.86 12.59
C VAL A 59 27.21 23.26 14.01
N GLU A 60 28.20 23.68 14.81
CA GLU A 60 28.05 24.40 16.09
C GLU A 60 27.64 25.87 15.86
N LYS A 61 26.48 26.11 15.23
CA LYS A 61 25.91 27.47 15.16
C LYS A 61 24.98 27.68 16.35
N GLY A 62 24.74 28.95 16.70
CA GLY A 62 23.92 29.40 17.84
C GLY A 62 22.42 29.06 17.75
N ASP A 63 22.11 27.86 17.27
CA ASP A 63 20.80 27.25 17.26
C ASP A 63 20.52 26.61 18.61
N CYS A 64 19.24 26.49 18.97
CA CYS A 64 18.83 25.90 20.22
C CYS A 64 18.98 24.36 20.18
N ASP A 65 19.66 23.79 21.18
CA ASP A 65 19.85 22.33 21.31
C ASP A 65 18.53 21.56 21.40
N PHE A 66 17.48 22.17 21.95
CA PHE A 66 16.15 21.57 22.10
C PHE A 66 15.32 21.55 20.82
N ASP A 67 15.85 22.08 19.72
CA ASP A 67 15.10 22.23 18.48
C ASP A 67 15.02 20.89 17.72
N GLN A 68 13.96 20.12 17.94
CA GLN A 68 13.74 18.83 17.27
C GLN A 68 13.13 18.98 15.86
N ARG A 69 13.49 20.03 15.12
CA ARG A 69 12.86 20.57 13.88
C ARG A 69 12.76 19.64 12.65
N GLY A 70 12.39 18.37 12.81
CA GLY A 70 11.94 17.48 11.75
C GLY A 70 10.45 17.69 11.49
N GLN A 71 10.10 18.50 10.49
CA GLN A 71 8.71 18.74 10.09
C GLN A 71 8.13 17.49 9.41
N GLY A 72 7.54 16.60 10.20
CA GLY A 72 6.74 15.49 9.71
C GLY A 72 5.36 15.99 9.26
N TRP A 73 5.07 15.91 7.97
CA TRP A 73 3.71 16.07 7.47
C TRP A 73 2.99 14.74 7.60
N THR A 74 1.73 14.76 8.01
CA THR A 74 0.92 13.55 8.07
C THR A 74 -0.50 13.81 7.61
N VAL A 75 -0.88 13.15 6.52
CA VAL A 75 -2.27 13.10 6.06
C VAL A 75 -2.74 11.65 6.02
N SER A 76 -3.91 11.38 6.59
CA SER A 76 -4.53 10.05 6.56
C SER A 76 -5.82 10.07 5.76
N TYR A 77 -5.93 9.13 4.82
CA TYR A 77 -7.05 9.02 3.88
C TYR A 77 -7.84 7.73 4.02
N LYS A 78 -9.08 7.82 3.54
CA LYS A 78 -10.08 6.76 3.43
C LYS A 78 -10.30 6.50 1.94
N SER A 79 -10.14 5.25 1.50
CA SER A 79 -10.48 4.88 0.12
C SER A 79 -12.00 4.88 -0.07
N GLU A 80 -12.44 5.45 -1.18
CA GLU A 80 -13.84 5.55 -1.57
C GLU A 80 -14.17 4.42 -2.53
N VAL A 81 -15.11 3.55 -2.17
CA VAL A 81 -15.66 2.52 -3.06
C VAL A 81 -16.86 3.14 -3.77
N ARG A 82 -16.73 3.39 -5.08
CA ARG A 82 -17.85 3.78 -5.93
C ARG A 82 -18.87 2.63 -5.95
N ARG A 83 -20.13 2.94 -5.69
CA ARG A 83 -21.26 2.03 -5.88
C ARG A 83 -21.79 2.19 -7.30
N ASN A 84 -21.20 1.48 -8.25
CA ASN A 84 -21.92 1.10 -9.45
C ASN A 84 -22.23 -0.40 -9.36
N ARG A 85 -23.33 -0.83 -9.99
CA ARG A 85 -23.62 -2.26 -10.16
C ARG A 85 -22.63 -2.78 -11.20
N ASP A 86 -21.45 -3.17 -10.72
CA ASP A 86 -20.40 -3.69 -11.58
C ASP A 86 -20.75 -5.13 -12.00
N PRO A 87 -20.69 -5.46 -13.29
CA PRO A 87 -20.97 -6.81 -13.76
C PRO A 87 -19.76 -7.71 -13.51
N TYR A 88 -19.66 -8.25 -12.29
CA TYR A 88 -18.52 -9.07 -11.86
C TYR A 88 -18.36 -10.34 -12.70
N MET A 89 -19.46 -10.99 -13.10
CA MET A 89 -19.41 -12.19 -13.93
C MET A 89 -18.82 -11.87 -15.30
N ASP A 90 -19.32 -10.84 -15.99
CA ASP A 90 -18.82 -10.43 -17.32
C ASP A 90 -17.32 -10.13 -17.30
N ILE A 91 -16.82 -9.49 -16.23
CA ILE A 91 -15.39 -9.20 -16.06
C ILE A 91 -14.58 -10.49 -15.88
N ILE A 92 -15.06 -11.46 -15.10
CA ILE A 92 -14.36 -12.74 -14.88
C ILE A 92 -14.23 -13.52 -16.21
N PHE A 93 -15.31 -13.58 -17.00
CA PHE A 93 -15.28 -14.23 -18.31
C PHE A 93 -14.40 -13.47 -19.31
N ALA A 94 -14.42 -12.14 -19.31
CA ALA A 94 -13.54 -11.31 -20.15
C ALA A 94 -12.03 -11.49 -19.82
N LEU A 95 -11.70 -11.94 -18.61
CA LEU A 95 -10.32 -12.24 -18.20
C LEU A 95 -9.81 -13.62 -18.65
N GLY A 96 -10.66 -14.40 -19.34
CA GLY A 96 -10.26 -15.64 -20.01
C GLY A 96 -10.68 -16.93 -19.31
N VAL A 97 -11.63 -16.87 -18.37
CA VAL A 97 -12.27 -18.04 -17.76
C VAL A 97 -13.33 -18.60 -18.72
N ARG A 98 -13.36 -19.92 -18.94
CA ARG A 98 -14.19 -20.53 -20.01
C ARG A 98 -15.38 -21.34 -19.52
N SER A 99 -15.36 -21.78 -18.27
CA SER A 99 -16.39 -22.64 -17.71
C SER A 99 -16.99 -22.06 -16.43
N ASP A 100 -18.31 -22.21 -16.26
CA ASP A 100 -19.02 -21.85 -15.03
C ASP A 100 -18.43 -22.59 -13.81
N LYS A 101 -17.97 -23.83 -13.99
CA LYS A 101 -17.29 -24.59 -12.94
C LYS A 101 -15.96 -23.96 -12.53
N GLU A 102 -15.21 -23.47 -13.51
CA GLU A 102 -13.93 -22.78 -13.28
C GLU A 102 -14.15 -21.48 -12.50
N VAL A 103 -15.24 -20.74 -12.78
CA VAL A 103 -15.63 -19.56 -11.98
C VAL A 103 -15.93 -19.94 -10.52
N ILE A 104 -16.70 -21.00 -10.30
CA ILE A 104 -17.05 -21.46 -8.94
C ILE A 104 -15.79 -21.92 -8.20
N ASP A 105 -14.92 -22.68 -8.86
CA ASP A 105 -13.65 -23.15 -8.30
C ASP A 105 -12.71 -21.97 -7.95
N LEU A 106 -12.71 -20.90 -8.76
CA LEU A 106 -11.94 -19.67 -8.52
C LEU A 106 -12.41 -18.89 -7.28
N ILE A 107 -13.72 -18.86 -7.06
CA ILE A 107 -14.31 -18.23 -5.87
C ILE A 107 -13.99 -19.06 -4.62
N ASP A 108 -13.78 -20.37 -4.77
CA ASP A 108 -13.33 -21.25 -3.69
C ASP A 108 -14.25 -21.13 -2.47
N TYR A 109 -15.56 -21.21 -2.71
CA TYR A 109 -16.58 -21.30 -1.68
C TYR A 109 -17.01 -22.77 -1.54
N ALA A 110 -16.99 -23.32 -0.33
CA ALA A 110 -17.42 -24.70 -0.11
C ALA A 110 -18.87 -24.87 -0.56
N THR A 111 -19.11 -25.70 -1.58
CA THR A 111 -20.34 -25.81 -2.37
C THR A 111 -21.53 -26.46 -1.65
N ASN A 112 -21.53 -26.50 -0.33
CA ASN A 112 -22.57 -27.21 0.44
C ASN A 112 -23.85 -26.37 0.67
N ASP A 113 -23.81 -25.06 0.45
CA ASP A 113 -24.97 -24.18 0.68
C ASP A 113 -25.78 -23.90 -0.60
N ALA A 114 -26.97 -24.48 -0.69
CA ALA A 114 -27.87 -24.32 -1.83
C ALA A 114 -28.28 -22.85 -2.09
N SER A 115 -28.34 -22.02 -1.05
CA SER A 115 -28.65 -20.59 -1.14
C SER A 115 -27.61 -19.82 -1.97
N ILE A 116 -26.34 -20.13 -1.78
CA ILE A 116 -25.23 -19.46 -2.47
C ILE A 116 -25.12 -19.95 -3.91
N VAL A 117 -25.33 -21.24 -4.11
CA VAL A 117 -25.42 -21.84 -5.45
C VAL A 117 -26.52 -21.15 -6.26
N ASN A 118 -27.69 -20.89 -5.66
CA ASN A 118 -28.77 -20.14 -6.32
C ASN A 118 -28.38 -18.69 -6.66
N ILE A 119 -27.62 -18.01 -5.80
CA ILE A 119 -27.11 -16.66 -6.08
C ILE A 119 -26.16 -16.68 -7.29
N PHE A 120 -25.28 -17.69 -7.38
CA PHE A 120 -24.40 -17.85 -8.54
C PHE A 120 -25.18 -18.14 -9.81
N PHE A 121 -26.17 -19.05 -9.76
CA PHE A 121 -27.04 -19.32 -10.91
C PHE A 121 -27.77 -18.08 -11.39
N ALA A 122 -28.37 -17.29 -10.49
CA ALA A 122 -29.04 -16.05 -10.83
C ALA A 122 -28.08 -15.02 -11.46
N SER A 123 -26.85 -14.92 -10.94
CA SER A 123 -25.83 -13.99 -11.45
C SER A 123 -25.30 -14.39 -12.83
N ILE A 124 -25.14 -15.70 -13.07
CA ILE A 124 -24.72 -16.23 -14.37
C ILE A 124 -25.84 -16.07 -15.40
N HIS A 125 -27.10 -16.26 -14.99
CA HIS A 125 -28.26 -16.05 -15.86
C HIS A 125 -28.41 -14.56 -16.26
N ASP A 126 -28.23 -13.63 -15.32
CA ASP A 126 -28.24 -12.19 -15.59
C ASP A 126 -27.11 -11.77 -16.55
N ALA A 127 -25.95 -12.43 -16.48
CA ALA A 127 -24.86 -12.24 -17.45
C ALA A 127 -25.23 -12.76 -18.85
N ASP A 128 -25.87 -13.94 -18.95
CA ASP A 128 -26.32 -14.53 -20.22
C ASP A 128 -27.39 -13.70 -20.91
N GLU A 129 -28.32 -13.12 -20.15
CA GLU A 129 -29.34 -12.20 -20.68
C GLU A 129 -28.73 -10.90 -21.24
N LYS A 130 -27.66 -10.38 -20.63
CA LYS A 130 -27.00 -9.14 -21.04
C LYS A 130 -26.05 -9.34 -22.22
N CYS A 131 -25.41 -10.49 -22.29
CA CYS A 131 -24.42 -10.84 -23.31
C CYS A 131 -24.73 -12.23 -23.87
N GLU A 132 -25.42 -12.27 -25.01
CA GLU A 132 -25.73 -13.52 -25.70
C GLU A 132 -24.46 -14.34 -25.99
N HIS A 133 -24.41 -15.56 -25.44
CA HIS A 133 -23.29 -16.47 -25.58
C HIS A 133 -21.95 -15.93 -25.06
N PHE A 134 -21.95 -15.24 -23.92
CA PHE A 134 -20.72 -14.72 -23.28
C PHE A 134 -19.61 -15.77 -23.04
N ARG A 135 -19.97 -17.07 -23.03
CA ARG A 135 -19.06 -18.21 -22.86
C ARG A 135 -18.16 -18.52 -24.08
N ARG A 136 -18.40 -17.90 -25.25
CA ARG A 136 -17.65 -18.17 -26.49
C ARG A 136 -16.74 -17.00 -26.89
N GLU A 137 -15.55 -17.36 -27.40
CA GLU A 137 -14.63 -16.56 -28.25
C GLU A 137 -14.73 -15.04 -28.06
N ASP A 138 -14.18 -14.55 -26.95
CA ASP A 138 -13.93 -13.13 -26.66
C ASP A 138 -15.17 -12.20 -26.72
N LYS A 139 -16.39 -12.73 -26.81
CA LYS A 139 -17.63 -11.91 -26.79
C LYS A 139 -17.79 -11.13 -25.49
N ALA A 140 -17.42 -11.73 -24.36
CA ALA A 140 -17.38 -11.04 -23.07
C ALA A 140 -16.38 -9.88 -23.08
N PHE A 141 -15.25 -10.05 -23.77
CA PHE A 141 -14.23 -9.01 -23.93
C PHE A 141 -14.75 -7.84 -24.77
N ASP A 142 -15.42 -8.11 -25.89
CA ASP A 142 -16.06 -7.09 -26.74
C ASP A 142 -17.19 -6.34 -26.01
N PHE A 143 -17.96 -7.05 -25.18
CA PHE A 143 -19.00 -6.44 -24.37
C PHE A 143 -18.42 -5.46 -23.34
N VAL A 144 -17.34 -5.86 -22.65
CA VAL A 144 -16.62 -4.99 -21.72
C VAL A 144 -16.01 -3.80 -22.45
N ASP A 145 -15.44 -3.97 -23.65
CA ASP A 145 -14.97 -2.85 -24.47
C ASP A 145 -16.08 -1.84 -24.76
N LYS A 146 -17.22 -2.33 -25.24
CA LYS A 146 -18.38 -1.48 -25.57
C LYS A 146 -18.87 -0.72 -24.35
N MET A 147 -18.82 -1.32 -23.15
CA MET A 147 -19.15 -0.62 -21.91
C MET A 147 -18.11 0.43 -21.52
N LEU A 148 -16.81 0.13 -21.64
CA LEU A 148 -15.73 1.07 -21.36
C LEU A 148 -15.77 2.28 -22.30
N ARG A 149 -16.04 2.08 -23.58
CA ARG A 149 -16.17 3.16 -24.58
C ARG A 149 -17.37 4.08 -24.33
N LYS A 150 -18.43 3.59 -23.67
CA LYS A 150 -19.60 4.40 -23.28
C LYS A 150 -19.36 5.27 -22.04
N THR A 151 -18.24 5.07 -21.33
CA THR A 151 -17.96 5.85 -20.12
C THR A 151 -17.58 7.30 -20.46
N ARG A 152 -17.70 8.20 -19.47
CA ARG A 152 -17.42 9.64 -19.61
C ARG A 152 -15.96 9.95 -20.03
N SER A 153 -15.05 9.00 -19.84
CA SER A 153 -13.63 9.13 -20.19
C SER A 153 -13.14 7.80 -20.75
N PRO A 154 -13.41 7.51 -22.03
CA PRO A 154 -13.02 6.25 -22.63
C PRO A 154 -11.50 6.15 -22.73
N PRO A 155 -10.90 4.97 -22.48
CA PRO A 155 -9.48 4.76 -22.70
C PRO A 155 -9.15 4.98 -24.18
N LYS A 156 -8.04 5.68 -24.44
CA LYS A 156 -7.53 5.90 -25.82
C LYS A 156 -6.82 4.66 -26.39
N GLU A 157 -6.36 3.79 -25.49
CA GLU A 157 -5.59 2.59 -25.77
C GLU A 157 -6.50 1.38 -26.11
N SER A 158 -5.89 0.27 -26.51
CA SER A 158 -6.65 -0.99 -26.68
C SER A 158 -7.19 -1.48 -25.32
N ILE A 159 -8.23 -2.32 -25.32
CA ILE A 159 -8.79 -2.86 -24.06
C ILE A 159 -7.78 -3.76 -23.36
N GLU A 160 -6.94 -4.48 -24.11
CA GLU A 160 -5.88 -5.30 -23.52
C GLU A 160 -4.90 -4.43 -22.74
N ASP A 161 -4.48 -3.31 -23.35
CA ASP A 161 -3.62 -2.32 -22.69
C ASP A 161 -4.36 -1.70 -21.50
N ALA A 162 -5.63 -1.33 -21.65
CA ALA A 162 -6.43 -0.78 -20.56
C ALA A 162 -6.60 -1.77 -19.39
N ILE A 163 -6.85 -3.05 -19.65
CA ILE A 163 -6.92 -4.10 -18.62
C ILE A 163 -5.54 -4.31 -18.00
N SER A 164 -4.47 -4.27 -18.79
CA SER A 164 -3.10 -4.39 -18.28
C SER A 164 -2.75 -3.24 -17.33
N THR A 165 -3.10 -2.00 -17.71
CA THR A 165 -2.72 -0.74 -17.06
C THR A 165 -3.63 -0.39 -15.88
N TYR A 166 -4.95 -0.56 -16.00
CA TYR A 166 -5.92 -0.08 -15.01
C TYR A 166 -6.43 -1.17 -14.07
N LEU A 167 -6.66 -2.40 -14.55
CA LEU A 167 -7.21 -3.48 -13.73
C LEU A 167 -6.07 -4.23 -13.06
N PHE A 168 -5.91 -4.09 -11.74
CA PHE A 168 -4.81 -4.69 -10.95
C PHE A 168 -3.43 -4.50 -11.64
N PRO A 169 -2.90 -3.28 -11.67
CA PRO A 169 -1.75 -2.90 -12.52
C PRO A 169 -0.45 -3.67 -12.22
N ARG A 170 -0.33 -4.18 -10.98
CA ARG A 170 0.84 -4.92 -10.52
C ARG A 170 0.87 -6.38 -10.98
N LEU A 171 -0.27 -6.88 -11.49
CA LEU A 171 -0.38 -8.23 -12.02
C LEU A 171 -0.21 -8.18 -13.53
N ASN A 172 0.66 -9.04 -14.08
CA ASN A 172 0.95 -9.03 -15.52
C ASN A 172 0.06 -10.00 -16.32
N SER A 173 -0.48 -11.05 -15.69
CA SER A 173 -1.27 -12.09 -16.36
C SER A 173 -2.76 -11.90 -16.21
N ARG A 174 -3.52 -12.04 -17.30
CA ARG A 174 -5.00 -11.95 -17.30
C ARG A 174 -5.64 -12.98 -16.37
N ARG A 175 -5.08 -14.20 -16.32
CA ARG A 175 -5.59 -15.27 -15.45
C ARG A 175 -5.33 -15.00 -13.98
N HIS A 176 -4.15 -14.50 -13.62
CA HIS A 176 -3.89 -14.03 -12.26
C HIS A 176 -4.82 -12.88 -11.88
N LYS A 177 -5.15 -11.98 -12.80
CA LYS A 177 -6.16 -10.93 -12.57
C LYS A 177 -7.54 -11.51 -12.31
N ALA A 178 -7.93 -12.62 -12.94
CA ALA A 178 -9.23 -13.27 -12.72
C ALA A 178 -9.39 -13.81 -11.29
N CYS A 179 -8.30 -14.27 -10.66
CA CYS A 179 -8.30 -14.77 -9.28
C CYS A 179 -8.81 -13.73 -8.26
N PHE A 180 -8.56 -12.44 -8.50
CA PHE A 180 -8.91 -11.37 -7.55
C PHE A 180 -10.41 -11.09 -7.50
N PRO A 181 -11.13 -10.90 -8.62
CA PRO A 181 -12.60 -10.84 -8.62
C PRO A 181 -13.24 -12.05 -7.94
N GLY A 182 -12.72 -13.26 -8.16
CA GLY A 182 -13.20 -14.46 -7.47
C GLY A 182 -13.05 -14.35 -5.94
N TYR A 183 -11.87 -13.93 -5.48
CA TYR A 183 -11.61 -13.64 -4.06
C TYR A 183 -12.48 -12.50 -3.51
N MET A 184 -12.68 -11.44 -4.29
CA MET A 184 -13.51 -10.29 -3.93
C MET A 184 -14.99 -10.66 -3.82
N LEU A 185 -15.48 -11.63 -4.60
CA LEU A 185 -16.84 -12.19 -4.47
C LEU A 185 -16.97 -13.11 -3.27
N LYS A 186 -15.92 -13.87 -2.93
CA LYS A 186 -15.89 -14.74 -1.73
C LYS A 186 -16.10 -13.96 -0.43
N CYS A 187 -15.48 -12.79 -0.30
CA CYS A 187 -15.52 -11.97 0.91
C CYS A 187 -16.94 -11.54 1.36
N PRO A 188 -17.77 -10.90 0.52
CA PRO A 188 -19.13 -10.53 0.87
C PRO A 188 -20.04 -11.75 1.04
N LEU A 189 -19.84 -12.84 0.31
CA LEU A 189 -20.60 -14.08 0.50
C LEU A 189 -20.35 -14.67 1.90
N LYS A 190 -19.08 -14.72 2.34
CA LYS A 190 -18.74 -15.13 3.71
C LYS A 190 -19.36 -14.21 4.76
N ALA A 191 -19.42 -12.92 4.50
CA ALA A 191 -20.07 -11.96 5.39
C ALA A 191 -21.60 -12.17 5.44
N TYR A 192 -22.23 -12.44 4.29
CA TYR A 192 -23.65 -12.76 4.21
C TYR A 192 -24.01 -14.02 5.02
N THR A 193 -23.17 -15.05 4.99
CA THR A 193 -23.33 -16.26 5.81
C THR A 193 -22.93 -16.12 7.28
N GLY A 194 -22.38 -14.97 7.69
CA GLY A 194 -21.90 -14.76 9.06
C GLY A 194 -20.55 -15.42 9.39
N HIS A 195 -19.87 -16.04 8.42
CA HIS A 195 -18.53 -16.61 8.58
C HIS A 195 -17.40 -15.56 8.59
N ARG A 196 -17.72 -14.29 8.32
CA ARG A 196 -16.78 -13.16 8.37
C ARG A 196 -17.51 -11.90 8.85
N GLU A 197 -16.87 -11.14 9.73
CA GLU A 197 -17.38 -9.83 10.14
C GLU A 197 -17.23 -8.80 9.02
N CYS A 198 -18.20 -7.89 8.91
CA CYS A 198 -18.12 -6.75 8.01
C CYS A 198 -16.94 -5.84 8.39
N ASP A 199 -16.12 -5.46 7.39
CA ASP A 199 -14.94 -4.63 7.63
C ASP A 199 -15.32 -3.23 8.14
N ASN A 200 -14.78 -2.87 9.32
CA ASN A 200 -15.01 -1.55 9.92
C ASN A 200 -14.14 -0.48 9.24
N LYS A 201 -14.79 0.49 8.59
CA LYS A 201 -14.15 1.61 7.88
C LYS A 201 -13.36 2.55 8.79
N ASP A 202 -13.67 2.58 10.08
CA ASP A 202 -13.00 3.46 11.04
C ASP A 202 -11.76 2.83 11.68
N SER A 203 -11.56 1.53 11.48
CA SER A 203 -10.36 0.86 11.95
C SER A 203 -9.10 1.45 11.31
N PHE A 204 -8.10 1.74 12.13
CA PHE A 204 -6.78 2.17 11.69
C PHE A 204 -6.05 1.14 10.80
N ARG A 205 -6.51 -0.13 10.83
CA ARG A 205 -6.17 -1.19 9.88
C ARG A 205 -6.21 -0.72 8.42
N ASN A 206 -7.28 0.00 8.08
CA ASN A 206 -7.61 0.39 6.72
C ASN A 206 -7.12 1.81 6.39
N LYS A 207 -6.37 2.43 7.31
CA LYS A 207 -5.87 3.78 7.19
C LYS A 207 -4.35 3.74 7.07
N ARG A 208 -3.80 4.68 6.33
CA ARG A 208 -2.35 4.93 6.24
C ARG A 208 -2.08 6.39 6.56
N ILE A 209 -0.87 6.68 7.03
CA ILE A 209 -0.32 8.00 7.25
C ILE A 209 0.66 8.28 6.11
N GLU A 210 0.37 9.30 5.32
CA GLU A 210 1.30 9.78 4.30
C GLU A 210 2.31 10.70 4.97
N LEU A 211 3.60 10.33 4.95
CA LEU A 211 4.67 11.18 5.48
C LEU A 211 5.06 12.27 4.45
N ALA A 212 5.96 13.15 4.88
CA ALA A 212 6.48 14.24 4.06
C ALA A 212 7.05 13.78 2.71
N SER A 213 7.72 12.62 2.69
CA SER A 213 8.34 12.02 1.51
C SER A 213 7.31 11.66 0.45
N GLU A 214 6.25 10.96 0.82
CA GLU A 214 5.21 10.44 -0.07
C GLU A 214 4.38 11.59 -0.66
N LEU A 215 4.12 12.62 0.15
CA LEU A 215 3.46 13.84 -0.30
C LEU A 215 4.32 14.60 -1.31
N LEU A 216 5.62 14.74 -1.04
CA LEU A 216 6.55 15.44 -1.93
C LEU A 216 6.77 14.66 -3.23
N GLU A 217 6.91 13.34 -3.17
CA GLU A 217 7.01 12.46 -4.33
C GLU A 217 5.80 12.64 -5.27
N ARG A 218 4.60 12.73 -4.71
CA ARG A 218 3.37 12.95 -5.48
C ARG A 218 3.35 14.30 -6.19
N GLU A 219 3.72 15.38 -5.50
CA GLU A 219 3.80 16.71 -6.12
C GLU A 219 4.82 16.74 -7.25
N LEU A 220 5.97 16.12 -7.04
CA LEU A 220 7.02 16.04 -8.06
C LEU A 220 6.55 15.24 -9.28
N LYS A 221 5.85 14.11 -9.07
CA LYS A 221 5.24 13.35 -10.17
C LYS A 221 4.24 14.20 -10.93
N VAL A 222 3.33 14.91 -10.27
CA VAL A 222 2.32 15.76 -10.96
C VAL A 222 2.97 16.92 -11.73
N GLN A 223 4.08 17.46 -11.25
CA GLN A 223 4.83 18.49 -11.96
C GLN A 223 5.63 17.92 -13.15
N GLY A 224 6.09 16.67 -13.05
CA GLY A 224 6.82 15.98 -14.12
C GLY A 224 5.94 15.28 -15.15
N ASP A 225 4.73 14.84 -14.80
CA ASP A 225 3.85 14.01 -15.64
C ASP A 225 2.86 14.84 -16.48
N ARG A 226 3.02 16.17 -16.50
CA ARG A 226 2.37 17.01 -17.51
C ARG A 226 3.07 16.77 -18.84
N ASP A 227 2.63 15.73 -19.57
CA ASP A 227 3.03 15.41 -20.94
C ASP A 227 4.39 16.01 -21.29
N VAL A 228 5.48 15.43 -20.74
CA VAL A 228 6.83 15.96 -20.98
C VAL A 228 6.99 16.00 -22.49
N PRO A 229 7.01 17.18 -23.10
CA PRO A 229 7.15 17.26 -24.54
C PRO A 229 8.55 16.73 -24.89
N PRO A 230 8.82 16.36 -26.15
CA PRO A 230 10.15 15.91 -26.55
C PRO A 230 11.22 16.90 -26.05
N ILE A 231 12.42 16.35 -25.78
CA ILE A 231 13.67 16.91 -25.19
C ILE A 231 13.97 18.42 -25.43
N GLU A 232 13.32 19.05 -26.38
CA GLU A 232 13.36 20.46 -26.73
C GLU A 232 12.67 21.40 -25.71
N HIS A 233 11.71 20.89 -24.92
CA HIS A 233 11.19 21.66 -23.79
C HIS A 233 12.06 21.43 -22.55
N TYR A 234 13.10 22.26 -22.43
CA TYR A 234 13.83 22.49 -21.20
C TYR A 234 12.85 22.41 -20.03
N LEU A 235 13.06 21.46 -19.11
CA LEU A 235 12.49 21.53 -17.77
C LEU A 235 13.01 22.83 -17.17
N ASP A 236 12.26 23.91 -17.35
CA ASP A 236 12.63 25.19 -16.78
C ASP A 236 12.67 24.96 -15.27
N ALA A 237 13.87 25.12 -14.70
CA ALA A 237 14.12 24.95 -13.29
C ALA A 237 13.20 25.85 -12.44
N SER A 238 12.68 26.92 -13.04
CA SER A 238 11.67 27.80 -12.45
C SER A 238 10.33 27.08 -12.20
N ILE A 239 9.89 26.14 -13.05
CA ILE A 239 8.60 25.45 -12.92
C ILE A 239 8.57 24.62 -11.64
N VAL A 240 9.62 23.81 -11.42
CA VAL A 240 9.73 22.97 -10.22
C VAL A 240 9.89 23.85 -8.97
N THR A 241 10.76 24.86 -9.03
CA THR A 241 11.04 25.74 -7.88
C THR A 241 9.81 26.56 -7.48
N ASN A 242 9.15 27.20 -8.44
CA ASN A 242 7.95 28.01 -8.20
C ASN A 242 6.75 27.14 -7.86
N GLY A 243 6.63 25.97 -8.48
CA GLY A 243 5.58 24.98 -8.20
C GLY A 243 5.63 24.52 -6.74
N LEU A 244 6.80 24.06 -6.28
CA LEU A 244 6.99 23.67 -4.88
C LEU A 244 6.76 24.85 -3.92
N THR A 245 7.36 26.01 -4.20
CA THR A 245 7.18 27.22 -3.36
C THR A 245 5.69 27.58 -3.21
N ARG A 246 4.92 27.53 -4.31
CA ARG A 246 3.48 27.79 -4.30
C ARG A 246 2.73 26.77 -3.44
N VAL A 247 3.02 25.47 -3.57
CA VAL A 247 2.33 24.40 -2.82
C VAL A 247 2.61 24.52 -1.31
N PHE A 248 3.85 24.85 -0.93
CA PHE A 248 4.18 25.11 0.48
C PHE A 248 3.50 26.37 1.02
N SER A 249 3.48 27.47 0.26
CA SER A 249 2.87 28.73 0.72
C SER A 249 1.34 28.67 0.79
N THR A 250 0.69 28.03 -0.19
CA THR A 250 -0.79 27.93 -0.24
C THR A 250 -1.34 26.76 0.57
N GLY A 251 -0.50 25.77 0.88
CA GLY A 251 -0.92 24.53 1.53
C GLY A 251 -1.86 23.67 0.69
N ALA A 252 -1.89 23.87 -0.64
CA ALA A 252 -2.75 23.17 -1.60
C ALA A 252 -2.00 22.05 -2.32
N TRP A 253 -2.11 20.82 -1.80
CA TRP A 253 -1.42 19.63 -2.26
C TRP A 253 -2.30 18.75 -3.17
N CYS A 254 -1.73 17.86 -3.95
CA CYS A 254 -2.39 16.93 -4.84
C CYS A 254 -3.07 15.82 -4.04
N HIS A 255 -4.34 15.57 -4.38
CA HIS A 255 -5.08 14.47 -3.79
C HIS A 255 -4.49 13.10 -4.21
N SER A 256 -4.45 12.12 -3.30
CA SER A 256 -3.76 10.83 -3.49
C SER A 256 -4.25 10.03 -4.69
N PHE A 257 -5.56 10.08 -4.96
CA PHE A 257 -6.19 9.30 -6.04
C PHE A 257 -6.76 10.14 -7.18
N LYS A 258 -6.88 11.46 -6.95
CA LYS A 258 -7.57 12.37 -7.88
C LYS A 258 -6.62 13.49 -8.20
N TRP A 259 -5.75 13.25 -9.16
CA TRP A 259 -4.58 14.07 -9.42
C TRP A 259 -4.92 15.54 -9.78
N MET A 260 -6.15 15.77 -10.27
CA MET A 260 -6.71 17.09 -10.59
C MET A 260 -7.31 17.83 -9.39
N GLU A 261 -7.62 17.13 -8.30
CA GLU A 261 -8.17 17.73 -7.08
C GLU A 261 -7.04 18.17 -6.13
N ARG A 262 -7.23 19.32 -5.48
CA ARG A 262 -6.30 19.88 -4.50
C ARG A 262 -6.85 19.75 -3.09
N VAL A 263 -5.94 19.50 -2.16
CA VAL A 263 -6.16 19.26 -0.76
C VAL A 263 -5.54 20.39 0.05
N TYR A 264 -6.33 21.01 0.91
CA TYR A 264 -5.88 22.09 1.77
C TYR A 264 -5.53 21.62 3.17
N GLY A 265 -4.67 22.39 3.84
CA GLY A 265 -4.33 22.19 5.24
C GLY A 265 -3.38 21.02 5.49
N VAL A 266 -2.62 20.60 4.49
CA VAL A 266 -1.46 19.72 4.68
C VAL A 266 -0.33 20.50 5.37
N VAL A 267 -0.05 21.71 4.88
CA VAL A 267 0.92 22.63 5.48
C VAL A 267 0.25 23.47 6.55
N GLY A 268 0.97 23.72 7.65
CA GLY A 268 0.53 24.58 8.73
C GLY A 268 1.72 25.20 9.47
N ASN A 269 1.45 26.32 10.14
CA ASN A 269 2.46 27.00 10.92
C ASN A 269 2.80 26.20 12.18
N LEU A 270 4.07 26.17 12.53
CA LEU A 270 4.58 25.54 13.73
C LEU A 270 4.34 26.46 14.94
N GLY A 271 3.69 25.94 15.99
CA GLY A 271 3.54 26.67 17.24
C GLY A 271 4.86 26.72 18.01
N CYS A 272 5.40 27.93 18.19
CA CYS A 272 6.65 28.16 18.92
C CYS A 272 6.44 28.76 20.32
N ALA A 273 5.24 28.60 20.90
CA ALA A 273 4.92 29.16 22.22
C ALA A 273 5.73 28.49 23.35
N ASN A 274 5.96 27.18 23.26
CA ASN A 274 6.83 26.42 24.14
C ASN A 274 7.34 25.15 23.42
N PRO A 275 8.44 24.52 23.88
CA PRO A 275 9.01 23.35 23.22
C PRO A 275 8.03 22.17 23.08
N LEU A 276 7.14 21.99 24.07
CA LEU A 276 6.12 20.94 24.03
C LEU A 276 5.11 21.16 22.90
N GLN A 277 4.67 22.41 22.69
CA GLN A 277 3.75 22.78 21.62
C GLN A 277 4.39 22.54 20.25
N THR A 278 5.67 22.86 20.12
CA THR A 278 6.45 22.58 18.91
C THR A 278 6.49 21.07 18.64
N MET A 279 6.83 20.24 19.63
CA MET A 279 6.81 18.77 19.47
C MET A 279 5.40 18.23 19.14
N ILE A 280 4.37 18.76 19.79
CA ILE A 280 2.98 18.37 19.56
C ILE A 280 2.56 18.63 18.10
N ASP A 281 2.93 19.79 17.55
CA ASP A 281 2.58 20.14 16.18
C ASP A 281 3.33 19.30 15.14
N LEU A 282 4.57 18.86 15.44
CA LEU A 282 5.32 17.90 14.61
C LEU A 282 4.68 16.51 14.59
N TRP A 283 3.99 16.13 15.65
CA TRP A 283 3.38 14.81 15.82
C TRP A 283 1.89 14.79 15.48
N LYS A 284 1.42 15.87 14.89
CA LYS A 284 0.02 16.10 14.56
C LYS A 284 -0.30 15.47 13.21
N THR A 285 -1.25 14.56 13.25
CA THR A 285 -1.82 13.89 12.09
C THR A 285 -3.17 14.52 11.76
N ARG A 286 -3.47 14.69 10.46
CA ARG A 286 -4.77 15.16 10.00
C ARG A 286 -5.47 14.05 9.24
N GLN A 287 -6.63 13.64 9.74
CA GLN A 287 -7.54 12.78 8.98
C GLN A 287 -8.54 13.65 8.25
N GLN A 288 -8.59 13.52 6.93
CA GLN A 288 -9.56 14.23 6.11
C GLN A 288 -10.88 13.48 6.12
N VAL A 289 -11.96 14.19 6.45
CA VAL A 289 -13.31 13.63 6.44
C VAL A 289 -14.07 14.37 5.35
N LEU A 290 -14.23 13.73 4.20
CA LEU A 290 -15.09 14.22 3.12
C LEU A 290 -16.56 13.92 3.47
N TYR A 291 -17.12 14.57 4.51
CA TYR A 291 -18.59 14.65 4.63
C TYR A 291 -19.08 15.67 5.66
N THR A 292 -19.91 16.61 5.19
CA THR A 292 -20.88 17.40 5.96
C THR A 292 -22.18 16.61 6.08
N GLY A 293 -22.34 15.76 7.11
CA GLY A 293 -23.62 15.07 7.33
C GLY A 293 -23.61 14.14 8.54
N LYS A 294 -24.49 14.44 9.50
CA LYS A 294 -24.91 13.67 10.70
C LYS A 294 -23.91 12.60 11.22
N VAL A 295 -22.84 13.11 11.80
CA VAL A 295 -22.39 12.89 13.19
C VAL A 295 -22.83 11.58 13.86
N GLY A 296 -21.88 10.65 13.99
CA GLY A 296 -21.94 9.52 14.91
C GLY A 296 -20.61 8.79 14.93
N ASP A 297 -20.45 7.83 14.01
CA ASP A 297 -19.44 6.79 14.17
C ASP A 297 -17.99 7.26 14.01
N ALA A 298 -17.72 8.17 13.06
CA ALA A 298 -16.34 8.60 12.84
C ALA A 298 -15.77 9.39 14.03
N LYS A 299 -16.61 10.00 14.88
CA LYS A 299 -16.18 10.86 16.01
C LYS A 299 -15.51 10.06 17.12
N TYR A 300 -15.98 8.84 17.35
CA TYR A 300 -15.52 8.05 18.48
C TYR A 300 -14.16 7.40 18.20
N PRO A 301 -13.31 7.26 19.24
CA PRO A 301 -12.10 6.48 19.11
C PRO A 301 -12.45 5.02 18.88
N HIS A 302 -11.98 4.47 17.74
CA HIS A 302 -12.00 3.04 17.52
C HIS A 302 -10.90 2.36 18.37
N PRO A 303 -11.12 1.14 18.92
CA PRO A 303 -10.13 0.43 19.73
C PRO A 303 -8.76 0.28 19.08
N SER A 304 -8.69 0.22 17.75
CA SER A 304 -7.41 0.16 17.02
C SER A 304 -6.55 1.43 17.10
N HIS A 305 -7.07 2.54 17.64
CA HIS A 305 -6.25 3.71 17.98
C HIS A 305 -5.36 3.49 19.21
N TRP A 306 -5.67 2.48 20.04
CA TRP A 306 -4.97 2.23 21.29
C TRP A 306 -3.45 2.07 21.09
N GLY A 307 -2.67 2.83 21.88
CA GLY A 307 -1.21 2.83 21.82
C GLY A 307 -0.60 3.41 20.54
N ARG A 308 -1.41 4.02 19.67
CA ARG A 308 -0.97 4.61 18.39
C ARG A 308 -1.27 6.08 18.29
N VAL A 309 -2.48 6.46 18.71
CA VAL A 309 -2.98 7.81 18.61
C VAL A 309 -3.58 8.22 19.94
N CYS A 310 -3.26 9.42 20.41
CA CYS A 310 -3.90 10.00 21.57
C CYS A 310 -5.33 10.45 21.21
N PHE A 311 -6.32 9.87 21.88
CA PHE A 311 -7.73 10.23 21.69
C PHE A 311 -8.17 11.40 22.58
N LEU A 312 -7.51 11.62 23.73
CA LEU A 312 -7.86 12.68 24.69
C LEU A 312 -7.51 14.09 24.19
N SER A 313 -6.54 14.24 23.30
CA SER A 313 -5.98 15.55 22.93
C SER A 313 -6.64 16.20 21.70
N THR A 314 -7.91 15.90 21.44
CA THR A 314 -8.61 16.40 20.25
C THR A 314 -9.30 17.73 20.61
N PRO A 315 -8.97 18.86 19.94
CA PRO A 315 -9.39 20.19 20.40
C PRO A 315 -10.90 20.38 20.40
N ASP A 316 -11.44 20.93 21.49
CA ASP A 316 -12.84 21.29 21.69
C ASP A 316 -13.32 22.39 20.72
N GLY A 317 -14.25 22.11 19.80
CA GLY A 317 -14.95 23.12 18.98
C GLY A 317 -15.61 22.62 17.67
N GLU A 318 -16.43 23.46 17.03
CA GLU A 318 -17.24 23.15 15.83
C GLU A 318 -16.47 22.57 14.63
N ASN A 319 -15.15 22.77 14.56
CA ASN A 319 -14.27 22.14 13.57
C ASN A 319 -14.05 20.62 13.77
N TYR A 320 -14.67 20.02 14.81
CA TYR A 320 -14.73 18.57 15.03
C TYR A 320 -15.26 17.79 13.82
N ASP A 321 -16.07 18.42 12.96
CA ASP A 321 -16.80 17.73 11.91
C ASP A 321 -16.03 17.55 10.59
N LEU A 322 -14.98 18.34 10.33
CA LEU A 322 -14.31 18.36 9.01
C LEU A 322 -12.89 17.77 9.01
N VAL A 323 -12.09 18.01 10.06
CA VAL A 323 -10.68 17.57 10.11
C VAL A 323 -10.35 17.05 11.51
N LYS A 324 -10.19 15.72 11.64
CA LYS A 324 -9.73 15.15 12.92
C LYS A 324 -8.23 15.35 13.05
N LYS A 325 -7.85 16.25 13.95
CA LYS A 325 -6.47 16.44 14.40
C LYS A 325 -6.18 15.42 15.49
N LYS A 326 -5.30 14.48 15.20
CA LYS A 326 -4.93 13.37 16.06
C LYS A 326 -3.44 13.45 16.36
N LYS A 327 -3.01 13.16 17.58
CA LYS A 327 -1.57 13.17 17.93
C LYS A 327 -1.04 11.74 17.95
N LEU A 328 0.12 11.50 17.33
CA LEU A 328 0.78 10.20 17.39
C LEU A 328 1.23 9.89 18.82
N ALA A 329 1.20 8.62 19.21
CA ALA A 329 1.74 8.16 20.47
C ALA A 329 3.28 8.21 20.48
N VAL A 330 3.88 8.35 21.66
CA VAL A 330 5.34 8.43 21.86
C VAL A 330 6.10 7.24 21.31
N THR A 331 5.49 6.06 21.39
CA THR A 331 6.09 4.82 20.87
C THR A 331 5.64 4.51 19.44
N GLY A 332 4.78 5.35 18.84
CA GLY A 332 4.28 5.14 17.50
C GLY A 332 5.34 5.47 16.46
N ILE A 333 5.66 4.51 15.60
CA ILE A 333 6.58 4.69 14.48
C ILE A 333 5.80 4.49 13.20
N VAL A 334 5.96 5.38 12.23
CA VAL A 334 5.32 5.23 10.92
C VAL A 334 6.28 4.48 9.98
N SER A 335 5.77 3.47 9.28
CA SER A 335 6.55 2.74 8.29
C SER A 335 6.89 3.62 7.09
N THR A 336 8.11 3.47 6.59
CA THR A 336 8.61 4.09 5.37
C THR A 336 8.56 3.08 4.23
N ASN A 337 8.67 3.55 2.99
CA ASN A 337 8.71 2.65 1.84
C ASN A 337 9.98 1.76 1.88
N ILE A 338 9.82 0.48 1.57
CA ILE A 338 10.90 -0.49 1.54
C ILE A 338 11.30 -0.69 0.08
N SER A 339 12.57 -0.44 -0.26
CA SER A 339 13.08 -0.57 -1.64
C SER A 339 13.34 -2.01 -2.08
N GLU A 340 13.46 -2.94 -1.13
CA GLU A 340 13.82 -4.34 -1.37
C GLU A 340 12.59 -5.21 -1.71
N SER A 341 12.74 -6.10 -2.69
CA SER A 341 11.70 -7.05 -3.10
C SER A 341 11.61 -8.21 -2.11
N LEU A 342 10.54 -8.23 -1.31
CA LEU A 342 10.30 -9.31 -0.35
C LEU A 342 9.84 -10.63 -0.98
N ILE A 343 9.63 -10.64 -2.29
CA ILE A 343 9.09 -11.79 -3.01
C ILE A 343 10.05 -12.98 -2.95
N ASP A 344 11.35 -12.73 -3.12
CA ASP A 344 12.37 -13.78 -3.14
C ASP A 344 12.49 -14.46 -1.76
N GLU A 345 12.46 -13.68 -0.69
CA GLU A 345 12.48 -14.16 0.69
C GLU A 345 11.24 -14.99 1.07
N LEU A 346 10.08 -14.66 0.47
CA LEU A 346 8.85 -15.45 0.62
C LEU A 346 8.98 -16.80 -0.09
N PHE A 347 9.63 -16.87 -1.25
CA PHE A 347 9.89 -18.13 -1.95
C PHE A 347 10.86 -19.03 -1.19
N ASP A 348 11.93 -18.47 -0.64
CA ASP A 348 12.88 -19.19 0.23
C ASP A 348 12.20 -19.77 1.48
N SER A 349 11.03 -19.25 1.83
CA SER A 349 10.23 -19.66 2.98
C SER A 349 9.23 -20.80 2.70
N GLU A 350 9.38 -21.53 1.58
CA GLU A 350 8.50 -22.65 1.17
C GLU A 350 7.11 -22.21 0.67
N MET A 351 7.02 -20.99 0.13
CA MET A 351 5.83 -20.55 -0.59
C MET A 351 5.81 -21.18 -2.00
N GLU A 352 4.68 -21.80 -2.36
CA GLU A 352 4.45 -22.21 -3.75
C GLU A 352 3.95 -20.99 -4.53
N LYS A 353 4.66 -20.64 -5.62
CA LYS A 353 4.25 -19.54 -6.51
C LYS A 353 2.89 -19.83 -7.12
N LEU A 354 2.05 -18.79 -7.23
CA LEU A 354 0.85 -18.89 -8.04
C LEU A 354 1.28 -19.10 -9.51
N VAL A 355 1.00 -20.28 -10.04
CA VAL A 355 1.18 -20.61 -11.45
C VAL A 355 -0.06 -20.12 -12.20
N ASP A 356 0.10 -19.69 -13.45
CA ASP A 356 -0.96 -19.18 -14.35
C ASP A 356 -2.08 -20.19 -14.69
N ASP A 357 -2.11 -21.34 -14.01
CA ASP A 357 -3.11 -22.38 -14.16
C ASP A 357 -4.20 -22.21 -13.11
N THR A 358 -5.43 -21.99 -13.60
CA THR A 358 -6.69 -21.86 -12.86
C THR A 358 -7.05 -23.09 -12.01
N TYR A 359 -6.24 -24.14 -12.04
CA TYR A 359 -6.46 -25.44 -11.40
C TYR A 359 -5.61 -25.69 -10.16
N THR A 360 -4.99 -24.66 -9.56
CA THR A 360 -4.31 -24.87 -8.28
C THR A 360 -5.38 -25.16 -7.22
N LYS A 361 -5.74 -26.43 -7.04
CA LYS A 361 -6.69 -26.86 -6.01
C LYS A 361 -6.19 -26.31 -4.67
N LEU A 362 -6.97 -25.40 -4.09
CA LEU A 362 -6.71 -24.76 -2.81
C LEU A 362 -6.97 -25.70 -1.62
N ASP A 363 -7.12 -27.00 -1.88
CA ASP A 363 -7.56 -28.02 -0.95
C ASP A 363 -6.62 -28.10 0.26
N GLY A 364 -7.04 -27.47 1.36
CA GLY A 364 -6.27 -27.37 2.60
C GLY A 364 -5.10 -26.38 2.60
N LYS A 365 -4.87 -25.60 1.54
CA LYS A 365 -3.77 -24.61 1.49
C LYS A 365 -4.22 -23.23 1.96
N HIS A 366 -3.28 -22.49 2.55
CA HIS A 366 -3.44 -21.09 2.95
C HIS A 366 -3.00 -20.14 1.82
N LYS A 367 -3.76 -19.07 1.59
CA LYS A 367 -3.42 -18.05 0.59
C LYS A 367 -2.41 -17.06 1.18
N VAL A 368 -1.40 -16.69 0.41
CA VAL A 368 -0.36 -15.73 0.84
C VAL A 368 -0.50 -14.43 0.06
N PHE A 369 -0.73 -13.33 0.79
CA PHE A 369 -0.86 -11.99 0.25
C PHE A 369 0.35 -11.12 0.61
N LEU A 370 0.84 -10.33 -0.34
CA LEU A 370 1.85 -9.29 -0.14
C LEU A 370 1.27 -7.95 -0.56
N ASN A 371 1.10 -7.00 0.36
CA ASN A 371 0.49 -5.68 0.11
C ASN A 371 -0.89 -5.77 -0.59
N GLY A 372 -1.63 -6.84 -0.30
CA GLY A 372 -2.93 -7.12 -0.91
C GLY A 372 -2.87 -7.91 -2.21
N GLU A 373 -1.69 -8.16 -2.79
CA GLU A 373 -1.53 -9.03 -3.96
C GLU A 373 -1.42 -10.49 -3.55
N TRP A 374 -2.20 -11.36 -4.18
CA TRP A 374 -2.07 -12.81 -4.02
C TRP A 374 -0.85 -13.32 -4.80
N VAL A 375 0.24 -13.62 -4.06
CA VAL A 375 1.53 -14.04 -4.64
C VAL A 375 1.67 -15.56 -4.72
N GLY A 376 1.08 -16.28 -3.76
CA GLY A 376 1.26 -17.72 -3.68
C GLY A 376 0.37 -18.41 -2.66
N VAL A 377 0.66 -19.69 -2.45
CA VAL A 377 -0.05 -20.56 -1.50
C VAL A 377 0.95 -21.29 -0.60
N CYS A 378 0.53 -21.60 0.61
CA CYS A 378 1.33 -22.29 1.60
C CYS A 378 0.53 -23.44 2.23
N LYS A 379 1.17 -24.59 2.48
CA LYS A 379 0.52 -25.74 3.14
C LYS A 379 0.40 -25.53 4.65
N ASP A 380 1.50 -25.14 5.31
CA ASP A 380 1.54 -24.89 6.75
C ASP A 380 1.79 -23.41 7.07
N SER A 381 0.70 -22.70 7.38
CA SER A 381 0.77 -21.27 7.73
C SER A 381 1.50 -20.98 9.05
N CYS A 382 1.56 -21.94 9.98
CA CYS A 382 2.19 -21.75 11.28
C CYS A 382 3.72 -21.78 11.16
N LEU A 383 4.25 -22.78 10.48
CA LEU A 383 5.68 -22.88 10.20
C LEU A 383 6.17 -21.74 9.32
N PHE A 384 5.40 -21.39 8.29
CA PHE A 384 5.70 -20.27 7.40
C PHE A 384 5.83 -18.94 8.14
N VAL A 385 4.83 -18.57 8.95
CA VAL A 385 4.86 -17.33 9.75
C VAL A 385 5.96 -17.39 10.81
N GLY A 386 6.23 -18.56 11.39
CA GLY A 386 7.34 -18.78 12.31
C GLY A 386 8.70 -18.50 11.68
N LYS A 387 8.90 -18.95 10.44
CA LYS A 387 10.12 -18.71 9.65
C LYS A 387 10.26 -17.24 9.30
N LEU A 388 9.22 -16.60 8.77
CA LEU A 388 9.24 -15.17 8.44
C LEU A 388 9.51 -14.28 9.67
N ARG A 389 8.85 -14.54 10.81
CA ARG A 389 9.15 -13.83 12.06
C ARG A 389 10.60 -14.06 12.52
N SER A 390 11.16 -15.24 12.28
CA SER A 390 12.57 -15.54 12.59
C SER A 390 13.53 -14.80 11.66
N MET A 391 13.20 -14.68 10.37
CA MET A 391 13.95 -13.89 9.39
C MET A 391 13.95 -12.40 9.77
N ARG A 392 12.80 -11.86 10.20
CA ARG A 392 12.68 -10.49 10.75
C ARG A 392 13.57 -10.27 11.97
N ARG A 393 13.63 -11.24 12.90
CA ARG A 393 14.50 -11.18 14.09
C ARG A 393 15.99 -11.26 13.77
N ARG A 394 16.37 -11.78 12.59
CA ARG A 394 17.76 -11.93 12.13
C ARG A 394 18.18 -10.84 11.15
N ARG A 395 17.33 -9.83 10.92
CA ARG A 395 17.56 -8.73 9.96
C ARG A 395 17.68 -9.21 8.50
N GLN A 396 17.09 -10.37 8.17
CA GLN A 396 16.90 -10.77 6.78
C GLN A 396 15.70 -10.03 6.18
N LEU A 397 14.60 -9.99 6.94
CA LEU A 397 13.47 -9.12 6.65
C LEU A 397 13.61 -7.77 7.38
N PRO A 398 13.22 -6.64 6.76
CA PRO A 398 13.15 -5.36 7.45
C PRO A 398 12.21 -5.40 8.65
N TYR A 399 12.60 -4.73 9.75
CA TYR A 399 11.82 -4.71 10.99
C TYR A 399 10.40 -4.13 10.84
N GLN A 400 10.15 -3.36 9.77
CA GLN A 400 8.87 -2.72 9.49
C GLN A 400 7.86 -3.65 8.78
N VAL A 401 8.28 -4.85 8.38
CA VAL A 401 7.39 -5.83 7.75
C VAL A 401 6.44 -6.40 8.79
N GLU A 402 5.16 -6.34 8.49
CA GLU A 402 4.09 -6.83 9.35
C GLU A 402 3.54 -8.13 8.79
N ILE A 403 3.37 -9.12 9.65
CA ILE A 403 2.94 -10.47 9.26
C ILE A 403 1.73 -10.86 10.08
N LYS A 404 0.60 -11.06 9.40
CA LYS A 404 -0.66 -11.50 10.00
C LYS A 404 -1.04 -12.88 9.49
N ARG A 405 -1.33 -13.79 10.41
CA ARG A 405 -1.96 -15.08 10.13
C ARG A 405 -3.45 -14.98 10.46
N ASP A 406 -4.30 -15.25 9.49
CA ASP A 406 -5.75 -15.39 9.69
C ASP A 406 -6.12 -16.87 9.54
N GLU A 407 -6.30 -17.53 10.68
CA GLU A 407 -6.63 -18.96 10.73
C GLU A 407 -8.06 -19.24 10.25
N GLN A 408 -9.00 -18.33 10.54
CA GLN A 408 -10.41 -18.48 10.16
C GLN A 408 -10.59 -18.37 8.64
N GLN A 409 -9.89 -17.44 8.01
CA GLN A 409 -9.96 -17.25 6.56
C GLN A 409 -8.96 -18.12 5.78
N ARG A 410 -8.02 -18.76 6.49
CA ARG A 410 -6.87 -19.50 5.93
C ARG A 410 -6.00 -18.62 5.04
N GLU A 411 -5.62 -17.45 5.55
CA GLU A 411 -4.85 -16.47 4.81
C GLU A 411 -3.63 -15.99 5.62
N VAL A 412 -2.55 -15.70 4.94
CA VAL A 412 -1.37 -15.04 5.50
C VAL A 412 -1.18 -13.73 4.75
N HIS A 413 -1.17 -12.62 5.49
CA HIS A 413 -1.00 -11.29 4.93
C HIS A 413 0.33 -10.72 5.39
N THR A 414 1.17 -10.35 4.43
CA THR A 414 2.43 -9.66 4.64
C THR A 414 2.31 -8.24 4.12
N PHE A 415 2.63 -7.25 4.96
CA PHE A 415 2.59 -5.84 4.58
C PHE A 415 3.99 -5.23 4.68
N SER A 416 4.44 -4.63 3.59
CA SER A 416 5.64 -3.79 3.49
C SER A 416 5.33 -2.34 3.10
N ASP A 417 4.07 -2.00 2.86
CA ASP A 417 3.65 -0.65 2.49
C ASP A 417 4.10 0.44 3.48
N ALA A 418 4.28 1.67 2.98
CA ALA A 418 4.52 2.85 3.79
C ALA A 418 3.24 3.34 4.51
N GLY A 419 3.42 4.11 5.58
CA GLY A 419 2.34 4.79 6.28
C GLY A 419 1.57 3.95 7.32
N ARG A 420 2.07 2.78 7.71
CA ARG A 420 1.50 1.98 8.80
C ARG A 420 2.04 2.46 10.14
N ILE A 421 1.22 2.48 11.19
CA ILE A 421 1.72 2.75 12.55
C ILE A 421 2.11 1.43 13.21
N LEU A 422 3.40 1.32 13.47
CA LEU A 422 4.05 0.27 14.22
C LEU A 422 4.31 0.73 15.67
N ARG A 423 4.32 -0.21 16.60
CA ARG A 423 4.70 0.04 18.00
C ARG A 423 5.75 -0.98 18.45
N PRO A 424 6.82 -0.56 19.14
CA PRO A 424 7.78 -1.48 19.73
C PRO A 424 7.15 -2.24 20.89
N ARG A 425 7.38 -3.56 20.91
CA ARG A 425 6.91 -4.49 21.94
C ARG A 425 8.01 -5.48 22.30
N ILE A 426 7.98 -5.98 23.52
CA ILE A 426 8.98 -6.90 24.05
C ILE A 426 8.53 -8.34 23.79
N VAL A 427 9.42 -9.16 23.24
CA VAL A 427 9.15 -10.59 23.04
C VAL A 427 9.26 -11.33 24.36
N VAL A 428 8.17 -11.98 24.80
CA VAL A 428 8.09 -12.64 26.11
C VAL A 428 9.12 -13.76 26.25
N GLU A 429 9.36 -14.54 25.19
CA GLU A 429 10.38 -15.61 25.15
C GLU A 429 11.81 -15.12 25.47
N LYS A 430 12.07 -13.81 25.36
CA LYS A 430 13.39 -13.20 25.57
C LYS A 430 13.47 -12.31 26.82
N LEU A 431 12.43 -12.30 27.66
CA LEU A 431 12.40 -11.50 28.90
C LEU A 431 13.57 -11.81 29.84
N ASP A 432 13.93 -13.08 30.00
CA ASP A 432 15.01 -13.48 30.91
C ASP A 432 16.36 -12.93 30.48
N LYS A 433 16.55 -12.74 29.17
CA LYS A 433 17.76 -12.16 28.62
C LYS A 433 17.90 -10.70 29.03
N ILE A 434 16.80 -9.96 29.21
CA ILE A 434 16.79 -8.51 29.53
C ILE A 434 17.53 -8.20 30.84
N LYS A 435 17.51 -9.12 31.83
CA LYS A 435 18.22 -8.92 33.11
C LYS A 435 19.74 -8.76 32.91
N ALA A 436 20.31 -9.45 31.93
CA ALA A 436 21.72 -9.33 31.57
C ALA A 436 22.09 -8.01 30.87
N PHE A 437 21.11 -7.20 30.46
CA PHE A 437 21.34 -5.93 29.76
C PHE A 437 21.44 -4.72 30.69
N ARG A 438 21.23 -4.88 32.00
CA ARG A 438 21.30 -3.76 32.96
C ARG A 438 22.72 -3.18 33.13
N GLU A 439 23.75 -3.92 32.74
CA GLU A 439 25.15 -3.59 33.02
C GLU A 439 25.87 -2.95 31.81
N GLY A 440 25.21 -2.77 30.66
CA GLY A 440 25.82 -2.19 29.46
C GLY A 440 25.03 -1.04 28.84
N ASN A 441 25.73 -0.11 28.19
CA ASN A 441 25.11 0.95 27.38
C ASN A 441 24.61 0.36 26.05
N TYR A 442 23.36 -0.10 26.02
CA TYR A 442 22.74 -0.64 24.81
C TYR A 442 21.89 0.41 24.10
N ILE A 443 22.13 0.57 22.80
CA ILE A 443 21.32 1.41 21.93
C ILE A 443 20.06 0.64 21.53
N PHE A 444 18.92 1.32 21.37
CA PHE A 444 17.65 0.72 20.95
C PHE A 444 17.78 -0.17 19.71
N ALA A 445 18.58 0.22 18.72
CA ALA A 445 18.89 -0.57 17.53
C ALA A 445 19.47 -1.96 17.87
N SER A 446 20.35 -2.04 18.87
CA SER A 446 20.93 -3.33 19.29
C SER A 446 19.91 -4.27 19.91
N LEU A 447 18.84 -3.74 20.52
CA LEU A 447 17.74 -4.55 21.07
C LEU A 447 16.83 -5.08 19.95
N LEU A 448 16.69 -4.34 18.86
CA LEU A 448 16.02 -4.80 17.64
C LEU A 448 16.85 -5.88 16.93
N ASP A 449 18.15 -5.68 16.78
CA ASP A 449 19.07 -6.64 16.14
C ASP A 449 19.14 -7.97 16.91
N LYS A 450 19.06 -7.91 18.25
CA LYS A 450 18.96 -9.11 19.10
C LYS A 450 17.54 -9.72 19.09
N GLY A 451 16.59 -9.06 18.44
CA GLY A 451 15.17 -9.40 18.35
C GLY A 451 14.48 -9.50 19.72
N ILE A 452 14.92 -8.71 20.70
CA ILE A 452 14.29 -8.60 22.03
C ILE A 452 13.04 -7.74 21.93
N ILE A 453 13.15 -6.67 21.14
CA ILE A 453 12.06 -5.78 20.77
C ILE A 453 11.65 -6.09 19.34
N GLU A 454 10.35 -6.14 19.09
CA GLU A 454 9.76 -6.25 17.76
C GLU A 454 8.77 -5.11 17.53
N PHE A 455 8.72 -4.63 16.30
CA PHE A 455 7.68 -3.71 15.88
C PHE A 455 6.42 -4.48 15.49
N ILE A 456 5.30 -4.14 16.12
CA ILE A 456 4.00 -4.73 15.82
C ILE A 456 3.09 -3.68 15.20
N GLY A 457 2.50 -4.01 14.05
CA GLY A 457 1.50 -3.18 13.40
C GLY A 457 0.07 -3.47 13.86
N THR A 458 -0.91 -2.85 13.20
CA THR A 458 -2.33 -2.92 13.62
C THR A 458 -2.99 -4.25 13.24
N GLU A 459 -2.51 -4.89 12.18
CA GLU A 459 -2.99 -6.16 11.64
C GLU A 459 -2.39 -7.34 12.40
N GLU A 460 -1.09 -7.32 12.66
CA GLU A 460 -0.38 -8.37 13.41
C GLU A 460 -0.86 -8.43 14.87
N GLU A 461 -1.30 -7.31 15.42
CA GLU A 461 -1.93 -7.24 16.75
C GLU A 461 -3.23 -8.04 16.88
N LYS A 462 -3.93 -8.32 15.79
CA LYS A 462 -5.14 -9.16 15.84
C LYS A 462 -4.79 -10.64 16.03
N ASP A 463 -3.60 -11.05 15.60
CA ASP A 463 -3.08 -12.42 15.72
C ASP A 463 -2.25 -12.61 17.00
N CYS A 464 -1.68 -11.53 17.55
CA CYS A 464 -0.80 -11.59 18.70
C CYS A 464 -1.54 -11.35 20.03
N CYS A 465 -1.25 -12.16 21.05
CA CYS A 465 -1.74 -11.92 22.41
C CYS A 465 -0.80 -10.94 23.12
N THR A 466 -1.32 -9.79 23.59
CA THR A 466 -0.51 -8.85 24.38
C THR A 466 -0.78 -8.92 25.87
N ALA A 467 0.28 -9.07 26.65
CA ALA A 467 0.16 -9.05 28.11
C ALA A 467 0.13 -7.60 28.62
N TRP A 468 -0.76 -7.31 29.57
CA TRP A 468 -0.89 -5.96 30.13
C TRP A 468 0.30 -5.57 31.02
N GLY A 469 0.96 -6.54 31.63
CA GLY A 469 2.13 -6.32 32.46
C GLY A 469 2.87 -7.61 32.75
N ILE A 470 4.14 -7.47 33.15
CA ILE A 470 5.08 -8.59 33.37
C ILE A 470 4.52 -9.61 34.37
N LYS A 471 3.76 -9.15 35.39
CA LYS A 471 3.13 -10.02 36.39
C LYS A 471 2.07 -10.96 35.80
N PHE A 472 1.47 -10.60 34.67
CA PHE A 472 0.40 -11.37 34.02
C PHE A 472 0.92 -12.25 32.87
N SER A 473 2.17 -12.08 32.45
CA SER A 473 2.77 -12.81 31.31
C SER A 473 2.91 -14.32 31.54
N PHE A 474 2.95 -14.78 32.79
CA PHE A 474 3.17 -16.20 33.13
C PHE A 474 1.90 -16.97 33.49
N ARG A 475 0.72 -16.33 33.56
CA ARG A 475 -0.53 -16.98 33.99
C ARG A 475 -1.20 -17.85 32.91
N GLY A 476 -0.69 -17.86 31.67
CA GLY A 476 -1.22 -18.64 30.55
C GLY A 476 -0.56 -19.99 30.30
N TYR A 477 0.44 -20.39 31.09
CA TYR A 477 1.08 -21.71 30.96
C TYR A 477 0.22 -22.80 31.61
N CYS A 478 -0.91 -23.15 31.00
CA CYS A 478 -1.61 -24.40 31.31
C CYS A 478 -1.99 -25.12 30.01
N GLY A 479 -1.06 -25.95 29.53
CA GLY A 479 -1.34 -27.20 28.81
C GLY A 479 -2.28 -27.14 27.60
N LYS A 480 -1.90 -26.42 26.53
CA LYS A 480 -1.97 -26.84 25.10
C LYS A 480 -1.81 -25.59 24.21
N GLN A 481 -0.86 -25.69 23.26
CA GLN A 481 -0.44 -24.71 22.25
C GLN A 481 0.29 -23.46 22.77
N SER A 482 1.48 -23.22 22.20
CA SER A 482 2.34 -22.08 22.47
C SER A 482 1.72 -20.79 21.89
N MET A 483 0.88 -20.11 22.66
CA MET A 483 0.49 -18.74 22.33
C MET A 483 1.68 -17.81 22.60
N LYS A 484 2.21 -17.20 21.55
CA LYS A 484 3.31 -16.24 21.63
C LYS A 484 2.76 -14.93 22.19
N TYR A 485 2.99 -14.72 23.48
CA TYR A 485 2.69 -13.45 24.12
C TYR A 485 3.73 -12.40 23.71
N THR A 486 3.29 -11.17 23.44
CA THR A 486 4.18 -10.00 23.24
C THR A 486 3.79 -8.90 24.22
N LEU A 487 4.74 -8.38 24.99
CA LEU A 487 4.51 -7.35 26.02
C LEU A 487 4.54 -5.94 25.44
#